data_AF-A0A646HHA0-F1
#
_entry.id   AF-A0A646HHA0-F1
#
_cell.length_a   1.000
_cell.length_b   1.000
_cell.length_c   1.000
_cell.angle_alpha   90.00
_cell.angle_beta   90.00
_cell.angle_gamma   90.00
#
_symmetry.space_group_name_H-M   'P 1'
#
loop_
_entity.id
_entity.type
_entity.pdbx_description
1 polymer ?
#
loop_
_entity_poly.entity_id
_entity_poly.type
_entity_poly.pdbx_seq_one_letter_code
_entity_poly.pdbx_strand_id
1 'polypeptide(L)'
;MKILNIICTTLMAVAFASCDEHRDFPDTAMKTCDILCTDGKVVRFEEVKSQNKTPIAVVFYVNQNEDIQGTGYAVYLKDIEPFAYSDSLGMKHNTSADIAAFDGNGNTHAMYSTGTSPAASAVFDMWQYGQSAYIPSVAQIKLLYQARSAVNTYIRKCGGDVIPDNPDECWYWTSTEVKDQETAKAWLYSLASGAIQETPKTQAHKVRPIITLYN
;
A
#
# COMPACT_ATOMS: atom_id res chain seq x y z
N MET A 1 -51.25 77.24 16.86
CA MET A 1 -49.81 77.36 16.52
C MET A 1 -49.03 76.29 17.27
N LYS A 2 -48.05 75.69 16.58
CA LYS A 2 -46.99 74.76 17.01
C LYS A 2 -47.25 73.25 16.85
N ILE A 3 -46.69 72.81 15.72
CA ILE A 3 -46.28 71.49 15.23
C ILE A 3 -45.29 70.80 16.19
N LEU A 4 -45.40 69.47 16.35
CA LEU A 4 -44.28 68.53 16.58
C LEU A 4 -44.80 67.08 16.38
N ASN A 5 -44.71 66.47 15.20
CA ASN A 5 -43.64 65.64 14.63
C ASN A 5 -43.17 64.42 15.47
N ILE A 6 -43.05 63.27 14.78
CA ILE A 6 -42.07 62.17 14.94
C ILE A 6 -42.44 61.09 16.01
N ILE A 7 -42.44 59.77 15.79
CA ILE A 7 -41.90 58.86 14.76
C ILE A 7 -42.68 57.52 14.78
N CYS A 8 -42.84 56.92 13.59
CA CYS A 8 -43.30 55.55 13.36
C CYS A 8 -42.16 54.57 13.64
N THR A 9 -42.35 53.54 14.48
CA THR A 9 -41.38 52.44 14.63
C THR A 9 -42.10 51.11 14.46
N THR A 10 -42.18 50.66 13.21
CA THR A 10 -42.46 49.27 12.85
C THR A 10 -41.24 48.42 13.20
N LEU A 11 -41.36 47.55 14.22
CA LEU A 11 -40.41 46.47 14.46
C LEU A 11 -40.61 45.41 13.37
N MET A 12 -39.66 45.30 12.44
CA MET A 12 -39.60 44.22 11.46
C MET A 12 -38.74 43.11 12.07
N ALA A 13 -39.39 42.07 12.60
CA ALA A 13 -38.71 40.87 13.05
C ALA A 13 -38.25 40.08 11.82
N VAL A 14 -37.00 40.25 11.41
CA VAL A 14 -36.37 39.39 10.40
C VAL A 14 -35.91 38.13 11.13
N ALA A 15 -36.68 37.05 10.99
CA ALA A 15 -36.22 35.73 11.37
C ALA A 15 -35.15 35.29 10.36
N PHE A 16 -33.89 35.31 10.77
CA PHE A 16 -32.82 34.62 10.05
C PHE A 16 -33.04 33.12 10.25
N ALA A 17 -33.79 32.49 9.34
CA ALA A 17 -33.68 31.05 9.14
C ALA A 17 -32.29 30.80 8.52
N SER A 18 -31.31 30.48 9.36
CA SER A 18 -30.08 29.84 8.92
C SER A 18 -30.47 28.46 8.41
N CYS A 19 -30.77 28.36 7.12
CA CYS A 19 -30.78 27.08 6.42
C CYS A 19 -29.33 26.67 6.18
N ASP A 20 -28.63 26.27 7.25
CA ASP A 20 -27.39 25.51 7.08
C ASP A 20 -27.80 24.06 6.81
N GLU A 21 -28.17 23.81 5.55
CA GLU A 21 -28.34 22.45 5.05
C GLU A 21 -26.95 21.83 5.01
N HIS A 22 -26.59 21.12 6.08
CA HIS A 22 -25.35 20.37 6.15
C HIS A 22 -25.40 19.27 5.08
N ARG A 23 -24.88 19.60 3.89
CA ARG A 23 -24.75 18.64 2.79
C ARG A 23 -23.61 17.70 3.15
N ASP A 24 -23.96 16.51 3.62
CA ASP A 24 -23.02 15.40 3.73
C ASP A 24 -22.52 15.05 2.33
N PHE A 25 -21.35 15.56 1.97
CA PHE A 25 -20.64 15.10 0.78
C PHE A 25 -20.09 13.70 1.09
N PRO A 26 -20.24 12.74 0.17
CA PRO A 26 -19.67 11.42 0.38
C PRO A 26 -18.16 11.55 0.56
N ASP A 27 -17.64 10.96 1.63
CA ASP A 27 -16.20 10.91 1.90
C ASP A 27 -15.51 9.98 0.89
N THR A 28 -14.98 10.62 -0.16
CA THR A 28 -14.24 9.97 -1.25
C THR A 28 -12.76 9.78 -0.94
N ALA A 29 -12.30 10.16 0.26
CA ALA A 29 -10.90 9.98 0.61
C ALA A 29 -10.57 8.48 0.75
N MET A 30 -9.45 8.10 0.16
CA MET A 30 -8.89 6.76 0.30
C MET A 30 -8.63 6.44 1.79
N LYS A 31 -8.98 5.23 2.20
CA LYS A 31 -8.71 4.70 3.54
C LYS A 31 -8.03 3.34 3.45
N THR A 32 -7.36 2.97 4.53
CA THR A 32 -6.93 1.60 4.76
C THR A 32 -8.11 0.65 4.59
N CYS A 33 -7.86 -0.52 4.02
CA CYS A 33 -8.83 -1.55 3.62
C CYS A 33 -9.71 -1.22 2.41
N ASP A 34 -9.55 -0.08 1.76
CA ASP A 34 -10.14 0.13 0.43
C ASP A 34 -9.51 -0.83 -0.60
N ILE A 35 -10.23 -1.03 -1.70
CA ILE A 35 -9.92 -2.05 -2.70
C ILE A 35 -9.41 -1.38 -3.97
N LEU A 36 -8.15 -1.66 -4.31
CA LEU A 36 -7.60 -1.32 -5.61
C LEU A 36 -8.10 -2.33 -6.64
N CYS A 37 -8.59 -1.82 -7.77
CA CYS A 37 -9.19 -2.59 -8.84
C CYS A 37 -8.35 -2.58 -10.12
N THR A 38 -8.65 -3.48 -11.06
CA THR A 38 -7.94 -3.63 -12.34
C THR A 38 -7.92 -2.36 -13.20
N ASP A 39 -8.88 -1.45 -13.02
CA ASP A 39 -8.97 -0.18 -13.74
C ASP A 39 -8.23 0.97 -13.04
N GLY A 40 -7.42 0.67 -12.01
CA GLY A 40 -6.63 1.63 -11.25
C GLY A 40 -7.42 2.39 -10.19
N LYS A 41 -8.74 2.17 -10.08
CA LYS A 41 -9.56 2.85 -9.07
C LYS A 41 -9.48 2.16 -7.72
N VAL A 42 -9.46 2.99 -6.68
CA VAL A 42 -9.60 2.56 -5.29
C VAL A 42 -11.04 2.86 -4.85
N VAL A 43 -11.75 1.84 -4.37
CA VAL A 43 -13.16 1.95 -3.95
C VAL A 43 -13.38 1.28 -2.59
N ARG A 44 -14.48 1.60 -1.92
CA ARG A 44 -14.93 0.83 -0.75
C ARG A 44 -15.22 -0.61 -1.16
N PHE A 45 -15.01 -1.57 -0.28
CA PHE A 45 -15.32 -2.97 -0.56
C PHE A 45 -16.79 -3.17 -0.95
N GLU A 46 -17.68 -2.46 -0.27
CA GLU A 46 -19.14 -2.51 -0.47
C GLU A 46 -19.54 -2.04 -1.88
N GLU A 47 -18.70 -1.22 -2.51
CA GLU A 47 -18.93 -0.66 -3.84
C GLU A 47 -18.37 -1.52 -4.97
N VAL A 48 -17.49 -2.50 -4.68
CA VAL A 48 -16.86 -3.35 -5.69
C VAL A 48 -17.91 -4.01 -6.60
N LYS A 49 -18.93 -4.63 -5.99
CA LYS A 49 -19.98 -5.34 -6.75
C LYS A 49 -20.92 -4.38 -7.46
N SER A 50 -21.37 -3.31 -6.79
CA SER A 50 -22.32 -2.36 -7.37
C SER A 50 -21.72 -1.55 -8.53
N GLN A 51 -20.40 -1.33 -8.51
CA GLN A 51 -19.66 -0.66 -9.57
C GLN A 51 -19.03 -1.61 -10.60
N ASN A 52 -19.34 -2.92 -10.53
CA ASN A 52 -18.79 -3.96 -11.43
C ASN A 52 -17.25 -3.92 -11.54
N LYS A 53 -16.58 -3.80 -10.39
CA LYS A 53 -15.11 -3.75 -10.29
C LYS A 53 -14.51 -5.12 -10.03
N THR A 54 -13.26 -5.29 -10.48
CA THR A 54 -12.45 -6.48 -10.23
C THR A 54 -11.32 -6.13 -9.25
N PRO A 55 -11.35 -6.63 -8.00
CA PRO A 55 -10.28 -6.41 -7.02
C PRO A 55 -8.94 -7.01 -7.43
N ILE A 56 -7.84 -6.31 -7.13
CA ILE A 56 -6.46 -6.83 -7.31
C ILE A 56 -5.57 -6.65 -6.09
N ALA A 57 -5.87 -5.66 -5.23
CA ALA A 57 -5.09 -5.38 -4.04
C ALA A 57 -5.94 -4.67 -2.97
N VAL A 58 -5.46 -4.69 -1.73
CA VAL A 58 -6.09 -4.04 -0.57
C VAL A 58 -5.16 -2.94 -0.05
N VAL A 59 -5.66 -1.74 0.13
CA VAL A 59 -4.91 -0.62 0.71
C VAL A 59 -4.54 -0.98 2.16
N PHE A 60 -3.25 -0.95 2.49
CA PHE A 60 -2.78 -1.23 3.86
C PHE A 60 -2.12 -0.01 4.52
N TYR A 61 -1.83 1.03 3.75
CA TYR A 61 -1.23 2.26 4.24
C TYR A 61 -1.74 3.46 3.44
N VAL A 62 -2.12 4.52 4.13
CA VAL A 62 -2.42 5.84 3.54
C VAL A 62 -1.34 6.79 4.01
N ASN A 63 -0.67 7.43 3.06
CA ASN A 63 0.47 8.27 3.35
C ASN A 63 0.03 9.64 3.87
N GLN A 64 0.64 10.07 4.98
CA GLN A 64 0.45 11.40 5.56
C GLN A 64 1.74 12.24 5.54
N ASN A 65 2.82 11.70 4.97
CA ASN A 65 4.12 12.34 4.89
C ASN A 65 4.48 12.65 3.43
N GLU A 66 4.65 13.93 3.09
CA GLU A 66 4.99 14.38 1.75
C GLU A 66 6.38 13.89 1.27
N ASP A 67 7.27 13.53 2.18
CA ASP A 67 8.60 12.98 1.86
C ASP A 67 8.54 11.52 1.37
N ILE A 68 7.42 10.83 1.61
CA ILE A 68 7.21 9.45 1.14
C ILE A 68 6.47 9.51 -0.19
N GLN A 69 7.00 8.81 -1.20
CA GLN A 69 6.41 8.80 -2.53
C GLN A 69 5.03 8.11 -2.54
N GLY A 70 4.05 8.78 -3.15
CA GLY A 70 2.70 8.26 -3.37
C GLY A 70 1.72 8.59 -2.23
N THR A 71 0.44 8.33 -2.48
CA THR A 71 -0.66 8.61 -1.53
C THR A 71 -0.93 7.43 -0.60
N GLY A 72 -0.32 6.28 -0.85
CA GLY A 72 -0.46 5.08 -0.03
C GLY A 72 0.11 3.84 -0.70
N TYR A 73 -0.08 2.70 -0.05
CA TYR A 73 0.31 1.39 -0.55
C TYR A 73 -0.85 0.41 -0.50
N ALA A 74 -0.95 -0.42 -1.53
CA ALA A 74 -1.85 -1.57 -1.56
C ALA A 74 -1.06 -2.87 -1.72
N VAL A 75 -1.55 -3.95 -1.11
CA VAL A 75 -0.95 -5.28 -1.15
C VAL A 75 -1.76 -6.20 -2.04
N TYR A 76 -1.09 -6.94 -2.92
CA TYR A 76 -1.76 -7.86 -3.82
C TYR A 76 -2.50 -8.98 -3.08
N LEU A 77 -3.62 -9.40 -3.67
CA LEU A 77 -4.48 -10.44 -3.10
C LEU A 77 -3.80 -11.80 -2.92
N LYS A 78 -2.70 -12.06 -3.64
CA LYS A 78 -2.01 -13.36 -3.63
C LYS A 78 -0.50 -13.18 -3.54
N ASP A 79 0.17 -14.20 -2.99
CA ASP A 79 1.61 -14.38 -3.17
C ASP A 79 1.88 -14.69 -4.64
N ILE A 80 3.08 -14.38 -5.12
CA ILE A 80 3.64 -15.08 -6.28
C ILE A 80 4.39 -16.32 -5.81
N GLU A 81 4.77 -17.19 -6.76
CA GLU A 81 5.62 -18.34 -6.45
C GLU A 81 6.89 -17.92 -5.70
N PRO A 82 7.44 -18.77 -4.82
CA PRO A 82 8.70 -18.49 -4.16
C PRO A 82 9.84 -18.38 -5.17
N PHE A 83 10.61 -17.29 -5.08
CA PHE A 83 11.77 -17.04 -5.94
C PHE A 83 13.01 -16.73 -5.14
N ALA A 84 14.18 -17.00 -5.72
CA ALA A 84 15.43 -16.49 -5.22
C ALA A 84 15.51 -14.97 -5.43
N TYR A 85 16.13 -14.28 -4.47
CA TYR A 85 16.45 -12.86 -4.63
C TYR A 85 17.44 -12.65 -5.78
N SER A 86 18.40 -13.57 -5.94
CA SER A 86 19.37 -13.59 -7.03
C SER A 86 19.72 -15.00 -7.46
N ASP A 87 20.02 -15.17 -8.74
CA ASP A 87 20.53 -16.42 -9.34
C ASP A 87 21.94 -16.79 -8.84
N SER A 88 22.71 -15.83 -8.32
CA SER A 88 24.08 -16.07 -7.86
C SER A 88 24.46 -15.19 -6.66
N LEU A 89 25.57 -15.54 -6.01
CA LEU A 89 26.20 -14.70 -4.99
C LEU A 89 27.40 -13.96 -5.59
N GLY A 90 27.85 -12.90 -4.92
CA GLY A 90 29.02 -12.11 -5.32
C GLY A 90 28.69 -10.77 -5.99
N MET A 91 27.40 -10.45 -6.17
CA MET A 91 26.98 -9.20 -6.80
C MET A 91 25.97 -8.43 -5.97
N LYS A 92 26.14 -7.10 -5.95
CA LYS A 92 25.13 -6.18 -5.43
C LYS A 92 24.04 -5.98 -6.47
N HIS A 93 22.81 -5.82 -6.01
CA HIS A 93 21.66 -5.48 -6.85
C HIS A 93 21.41 -3.97 -6.88
N ASN A 94 22.33 -3.19 -6.28
CA ASN A 94 22.26 -1.73 -6.15
C ASN A 94 20.98 -1.27 -5.46
N THR A 95 20.44 -2.09 -4.56
CA THR A 95 19.34 -1.69 -3.68
C THR A 95 19.89 -0.93 -2.49
N SER A 96 19.04 -0.21 -1.76
CA SER A 96 19.45 0.32 -0.47
C SER A 96 19.68 -0.82 0.53
N ALA A 97 20.56 -0.55 1.48
CA ALA A 97 20.73 -1.35 2.69
C ALA A 97 20.08 -0.70 3.92
N ASP A 98 19.21 0.29 3.69
CA ASP A 98 18.52 1.03 4.75
C ASP A 98 17.16 0.39 5.06
N ILE A 99 17.05 -0.19 6.25
CA ILE A 99 15.84 -0.87 6.71
C ILE A 99 14.68 0.08 7.07
N ALA A 100 14.92 1.40 7.04
CA ALA A 100 13.93 2.45 7.28
C ALA A 100 13.46 3.15 5.99
N ALA A 101 14.07 2.87 4.85
CA ALA A 101 13.74 3.52 3.58
C ALA A 101 12.45 2.95 2.95
N PHE A 102 11.61 3.83 2.39
CA PHE A 102 10.37 3.50 1.67
C PHE A 102 10.61 3.39 0.16
N ASP A 103 11.55 2.54 -0.23
CA ASP A 103 12.17 2.53 -1.55
C ASP A 103 12.00 1.21 -2.31
N GLY A 104 11.01 0.39 -1.93
CA GLY A 104 10.82 -0.95 -2.51
C GLY A 104 10.66 -0.97 -4.02
N ASN A 105 10.03 0.06 -4.59
CA ASN A 105 9.88 0.20 -6.04
C ASN A 105 11.24 0.43 -6.72
N GLY A 106 12.00 1.43 -6.27
CA GLY A 106 13.33 1.72 -6.80
C GLY A 106 14.28 0.54 -6.64
N ASN A 107 14.25 -0.13 -5.49
CA ASN A 107 15.02 -1.33 -5.23
C ASN A 107 14.65 -2.48 -6.17
N THR A 108 13.35 -2.76 -6.33
CA THR A 108 12.90 -3.85 -7.23
C THR A 108 13.29 -3.55 -8.68
N HIS A 109 13.22 -2.29 -9.12
CA HIS A 109 13.70 -1.89 -10.43
C HIS A 109 15.22 -2.09 -10.57
N ALA A 110 16.01 -1.75 -9.55
CA ALA A 110 17.45 -1.99 -9.54
C ALA A 110 17.78 -3.49 -9.62
N MET A 111 17.08 -4.32 -8.84
CA MET A 111 17.17 -5.78 -8.90
C MET A 111 16.87 -6.32 -10.31
N TYR A 112 15.75 -5.89 -10.89
CA TYR A 112 15.33 -6.29 -12.24
C TYR A 112 16.37 -5.90 -13.29
N SER A 113 16.89 -4.66 -13.20
CA SER A 113 17.86 -4.12 -14.15
C SER A 113 19.19 -4.86 -14.17
N THR A 114 19.50 -5.65 -13.13
CA THR A 114 20.68 -6.52 -13.13
C THR A 114 20.55 -7.70 -14.09
N GLY A 115 19.33 -8.11 -14.44
CA GLY A 115 19.05 -9.33 -15.21
C GLY A 115 19.33 -10.64 -14.46
N THR A 116 19.49 -10.59 -13.14
CA THR A 116 19.92 -11.76 -12.32
C THR A 116 19.03 -12.01 -11.10
N SER A 117 17.87 -11.35 -11.01
CA SER A 117 16.94 -11.48 -9.90
C SER A 117 15.64 -12.13 -10.33
N PRO A 118 15.46 -13.44 -10.09
CA PRO A 118 14.21 -14.15 -10.40
C PRO A 118 13.00 -13.53 -9.72
N ALA A 119 13.13 -13.14 -8.44
CA ALA A 119 12.06 -12.50 -7.70
C ALA A 119 11.64 -11.17 -8.35
N ALA A 120 12.59 -10.32 -8.76
CA ALA A 120 12.26 -9.07 -9.41
C ALA A 120 11.64 -9.30 -10.80
N SER A 121 12.18 -10.22 -11.60
CA SER A 121 11.61 -10.58 -12.90
C SER A 121 10.17 -11.08 -12.77
N ALA A 122 9.90 -11.97 -11.82
CA ALA A 122 8.57 -12.51 -11.61
C ALA A 122 7.55 -11.43 -11.19
N VAL A 123 7.97 -10.46 -10.37
CA VAL A 123 7.11 -9.32 -10.00
C VAL A 123 6.90 -8.36 -11.18
N PHE A 124 7.93 -8.14 -12.01
CA PHE A 124 7.80 -7.36 -13.24
C PHE A 124 6.84 -8.02 -14.25
N ASP A 125 6.86 -9.36 -14.36
CA ASP A 125 5.98 -10.11 -15.26
C ASP A 125 4.50 -10.08 -14.80
N MET A 126 4.23 -9.71 -13.54
CA MET A 126 2.87 -9.44 -13.08
C MET A 126 2.25 -8.23 -13.76
N TRP A 127 3.00 -7.47 -14.58
CA TRP A 127 2.53 -6.28 -15.31
C TRP A 127 1.39 -6.63 -16.28
N GLN A 128 0.24 -6.86 -15.69
CA GLN A 128 -1.07 -6.99 -16.28
C GLN A 128 -1.88 -5.81 -15.78
N TYR A 129 -2.71 -5.24 -16.65
CA TYR A 129 -3.62 -4.14 -16.30
C TYR A 129 -2.93 -2.78 -16.00
N GLY A 130 -1.69 -2.58 -16.44
CA GLY A 130 -1.03 -1.26 -16.48
C GLY A 130 -0.50 -0.75 -15.14
N GLN A 131 -0.27 -1.63 -14.16
CA GLN A 131 0.13 -1.27 -12.80
C GLN A 131 1.42 -1.99 -12.38
N SER A 132 2.43 -1.24 -11.94
CA SER A 132 3.75 -1.78 -11.58
C SER A 132 3.77 -2.29 -10.14
N ALA A 133 3.65 -3.62 -9.98
CA ALA A 133 3.93 -4.29 -8.72
C ALA A 133 5.42 -4.23 -8.38
N TYR A 134 5.78 -4.31 -7.11
CA TYR A 134 7.16 -4.43 -6.66
C TYR A 134 7.29 -5.21 -5.34
N ILE A 135 8.50 -5.66 -5.04
CA ILE A 135 8.84 -6.30 -3.76
C ILE A 135 8.96 -5.19 -2.71
N PRO A 136 8.24 -5.24 -1.58
CA PRO A 136 8.29 -4.17 -0.57
C PRO A 136 9.69 -4.04 0.04
N SER A 137 10.10 -2.83 0.43
CA SER A 137 11.26 -2.64 1.32
C SER A 137 10.96 -3.14 2.73
N VAL A 138 11.98 -3.23 3.59
CA VAL A 138 11.78 -3.56 5.02
C VAL A 138 10.82 -2.58 5.70
N ALA A 139 10.88 -1.28 5.38
CA ALA A 139 9.99 -0.29 5.97
C ALA A 139 8.53 -0.49 5.53
N GLN A 140 8.31 -0.82 4.26
CA GLN A 140 6.97 -1.02 3.70
C GLN A 140 6.32 -2.31 4.20
N ILE A 141 7.07 -3.42 4.29
CA ILE A 141 6.50 -4.68 4.81
C ILE A 141 6.19 -4.61 6.32
N LYS A 142 6.89 -3.77 7.08
CA LYS A 142 6.54 -3.45 8.48
C LYS A 142 5.16 -2.81 8.61
N LEU A 143 4.83 -1.86 7.72
CA LEU A 143 3.49 -1.27 7.67
C LEU A 143 2.43 -2.33 7.34
N LEU A 144 2.72 -3.22 6.40
CA LEU A 144 1.82 -4.34 6.06
C LEU A 144 1.61 -5.26 7.26
N TYR A 145 2.66 -5.60 8.00
CA TYR A 145 2.56 -6.41 9.22
C TYR A 145 1.63 -5.77 10.25
N GLN A 146 1.75 -4.46 10.49
CA GLN A 146 0.89 -3.72 11.42
C GLN A 146 -0.59 -3.73 10.98
N ALA A 147 -0.86 -3.64 9.68
CA ALA A 147 -2.22 -3.63 9.12
C ALA A 147 -2.80 -5.02 8.83
N ARG A 148 -1.98 -6.08 8.92
CA ARG A 148 -2.25 -7.42 8.42
C ARG A 148 -3.60 -7.99 8.84
N SER A 149 -3.97 -7.86 10.12
CA SER A 149 -5.23 -8.41 10.64
C SER A 149 -6.45 -7.79 9.95
N ALA A 150 -6.46 -6.48 9.79
CA ALA A 150 -7.55 -5.77 9.12
C ALA A 150 -7.55 -6.11 7.61
N VAL A 151 -6.38 -6.03 6.98
CA VAL A 151 -6.19 -6.32 5.55
C VAL A 151 -6.61 -7.75 5.18
N ASN A 152 -6.27 -8.76 5.99
CA ASN A 152 -6.64 -10.16 5.76
C ASN A 152 -8.16 -10.37 5.71
N THR A 153 -8.95 -9.54 6.40
CA THR A 153 -10.41 -9.58 6.29
C THR A 153 -10.85 -9.29 4.85
N TYR A 154 -10.24 -8.29 4.22
CA TYR A 154 -10.59 -7.84 2.88
C TYR A 154 -9.93 -8.67 1.78
N ILE A 155 -8.70 -9.16 2.00
CA ILE A 155 -8.08 -10.15 1.09
C ILE A 155 -9.02 -11.36 0.94
N ARG A 156 -9.51 -11.91 2.05
CA ARG A 156 -10.45 -13.05 2.03
C ARG A 156 -11.76 -12.70 1.32
N LYS A 157 -12.34 -11.53 1.63
CA LYS A 157 -13.58 -11.08 0.98
C LYS A 157 -13.43 -10.87 -0.53
N CYS A 158 -12.23 -10.50 -0.99
CA CYS A 158 -11.89 -10.36 -2.41
C CYS A 158 -11.42 -11.66 -3.07
N GLY A 159 -11.45 -12.81 -2.38
CA GLY A 159 -11.06 -14.11 -2.94
C GLY A 159 -9.55 -14.31 -3.08
N GLY A 160 -8.76 -13.56 -2.31
CA GLY A 160 -7.30 -13.71 -2.23
C GLY A 160 -6.83 -14.70 -1.16
N ASP A 161 -5.52 -14.92 -1.15
CA ASP A 161 -4.83 -15.78 -0.20
C ASP A 161 -4.37 -14.95 1.00
N VAL A 162 -4.97 -15.22 2.16
CA VAL A 162 -4.67 -14.47 3.39
C VAL A 162 -3.21 -14.62 3.78
N ILE A 163 -2.63 -13.54 4.30
CA ILE A 163 -1.25 -13.52 4.78
C ILE A 163 -1.19 -14.37 6.06
N PRO A 164 -0.39 -15.45 6.09
CA PRO A 164 -0.40 -16.41 7.19
C PRO A 164 0.15 -15.80 8.50
N ASP A 165 -0.39 -16.26 9.63
CA ASP A 165 0.16 -16.09 10.98
C ASP A 165 0.93 -17.32 11.48
N ASN A 166 1.05 -18.35 10.65
CA ASN A 166 1.84 -19.53 10.94
C ASN A 166 3.35 -19.23 10.82
N PRO A 167 4.17 -19.45 11.87
CA PRO A 167 5.61 -19.27 11.81
C PRO A 167 6.32 -20.09 10.72
N ASP A 168 5.76 -21.22 10.29
CA ASP A 168 6.38 -22.09 9.27
C ASP A 168 6.19 -21.56 7.85
N GLU A 169 5.32 -20.57 7.65
CA GLU A 169 4.91 -20.07 6.33
C GLU A 169 5.04 -18.55 6.19
N CYS A 170 5.76 -17.90 7.10
CA CYS A 170 5.68 -16.46 7.33
C CYS A 170 6.80 -15.61 6.70
N TRP A 171 7.80 -16.23 6.07
CA TRP A 171 9.01 -15.54 5.62
C TRP A 171 8.87 -15.02 4.19
N TYR A 172 8.97 -13.69 4.06
CA TYR A 172 8.83 -12.97 2.81
C TYR A 172 10.10 -12.21 2.48
N TRP A 173 10.51 -12.23 1.21
CA TRP A 173 11.53 -11.33 0.71
C TRP A 173 11.10 -9.88 0.87
N THR A 174 12.05 -9.05 1.30
CA THR A 174 12.02 -7.61 1.05
C THR A 174 13.01 -7.29 -0.06
N SER A 175 12.90 -6.11 -0.64
CA SER A 175 13.83 -5.62 -1.67
C SER A 175 15.12 -5.01 -1.08
N THR A 176 15.37 -5.14 0.22
CA THR A 176 16.46 -4.43 0.92
C THR A 176 17.65 -5.38 1.14
N GLU A 177 18.82 -5.00 0.66
CA GLU A 177 20.07 -5.75 0.90
C GLU A 177 20.57 -5.62 2.35
N VAL A 178 21.37 -6.58 2.80
CA VAL A 178 22.01 -6.51 4.12
C VAL A 178 23.26 -5.64 4.02
N LYS A 179 23.31 -4.58 4.84
CA LYS A 179 24.46 -3.66 4.88
C LYS A 179 25.77 -4.41 5.10
N ASP A 180 26.79 -4.04 4.32
CA ASP A 180 28.13 -4.63 4.32
C ASP A 180 28.19 -6.13 3.87
N GLN A 181 27.05 -6.71 3.51
CA GLN A 181 26.90 -8.08 3.01
C GLN A 181 26.05 -8.12 1.73
N GLU A 182 25.95 -7.00 1.00
CA GLU A 182 25.02 -6.86 -0.12
C GLU A 182 25.34 -7.83 -1.27
N THR A 183 26.57 -8.30 -1.39
CA THR A 183 26.93 -9.30 -2.41
C THR A 183 26.38 -10.70 -2.11
N ALA A 184 25.93 -10.97 -0.88
CA ALA A 184 25.56 -12.32 -0.44
C ALA A 184 24.15 -12.43 0.13
N LYS A 185 23.67 -11.40 0.83
CA LYS A 185 22.44 -11.49 1.64
C LYS A 185 21.47 -10.35 1.38
N ALA A 186 20.19 -10.66 1.56
CA ALA A 186 19.09 -9.70 1.63
C ALA A 186 18.22 -10.01 2.86
N TRP A 187 17.33 -9.09 3.21
CA TRP A 187 16.45 -9.25 4.36
C TRP A 187 15.19 -10.05 4.01
N LEU A 188 14.92 -11.08 4.82
CA LEU A 188 13.56 -11.61 4.97
C LEU A 188 12.84 -10.85 6.09
N TYR A 189 11.52 -10.78 5.98
CA TYR A 189 10.63 -10.29 7.01
C TYR A 189 9.57 -11.33 7.34
N SER A 190 9.31 -11.57 8.62
CA SER A 190 8.25 -12.45 9.10
C SER A 190 6.93 -11.67 9.22
N LEU A 191 5.96 -11.98 8.37
CA LEU A 191 4.60 -11.42 8.50
C LEU A 191 3.79 -12.06 9.64
N ALA A 192 4.35 -13.03 10.37
CA ALA A 192 3.75 -13.61 11.58
C ALA A 192 4.26 -12.95 12.86
N SER A 193 5.56 -12.65 12.97
CA SER A 193 6.19 -12.15 14.21
C SER A 193 6.75 -10.72 14.13
N GLY A 194 6.91 -10.18 12.92
CA GLY A 194 7.57 -8.90 12.67
C GLY A 194 9.10 -8.95 12.72
N ALA A 195 9.69 -10.14 12.86
CA ALA A 195 11.14 -10.33 12.86
C ALA A 195 11.75 -10.12 11.46
N ILE A 196 13.02 -9.71 11.43
CA ILE A 196 13.85 -9.69 10.21
C ILE A 196 14.98 -10.71 10.31
N GLN A 197 15.35 -11.30 9.19
CA GLN A 197 16.42 -12.30 9.13
C GLN A 197 17.29 -12.11 7.89
N GLU A 198 18.61 -12.02 8.10
CA GLU A 198 19.57 -12.04 6.99
C GLU A 198 19.58 -13.40 6.33
N THR A 199 19.41 -13.44 5.01
CA THR A 199 19.29 -14.71 4.27
C THR A 199 20.11 -14.68 3.00
N PRO A 200 20.83 -15.77 2.64
CA PRO A 200 21.51 -15.88 1.37
C PRO A 200 20.55 -15.68 0.20
N LYS A 201 20.93 -14.81 -0.75
CA LYS A 201 20.06 -14.39 -1.86
C LYS A 201 19.61 -15.51 -2.81
N THR A 202 20.35 -16.61 -2.83
CA THR A 202 20.06 -17.78 -3.66
C THR A 202 18.96 -18.67 -3.12
N GLN A 203 18.48 -18.44 -1.88
CA GLN A 203 17.37 -19.18 -1.32
C GLN A 203 16.04 -18.70 -1.88
N ALA A 204 15.12 -19.62 -2.19
CA ALA A 204 13.78 -19.27 -2.63
C ALA A 204 12.87 -18.99 -1.43
N HIS A 205 12.22 -17.83 -1.43
CA HIS A 205 11.24 -17.44 -0.40
C HIS A 205 10.03 -16.76 -1.01
N LYS A 206 8.95 -16.67 -0.23
CA LYS A 206 7.71 -16.05 -0.67
C LYS A 206 7.92 -14.57 -0.99
N VAL A 207 7.12 -14.08 -1.93
CA VAL A 207 7.02 -12.66 -2.24
C VAL A 207 5.54 -12.30 -2.20
N ARG A 208 5.20 -11.27 -1.41
CA ARG A 208 3.88 -10.64 -1.40
C ARG A 208 4.04 -9.25 -2.02
N PRO A 209 3.73 -9.08 -3.31
CA PRO A 209 3.94 -7.82 -4.01
C PRO A 209 3.05 -6.71 -3.46
N ILE A 210 3.54 -5.47 -3.55
CA ILE A 210 2.78 -4.27 -3.25
C ILE A 210 2.82 -3.30 -4.42
N ILE A 211 2.00 -2.25 -4.33
CA ILE A 211 1.95 -1.16 -5.30
C ILE A 211 1.84 0.20 -4.59
N THR A 212 2.48 1.21 -5.17
CA THR A 212 2.35 2.62 -4.76
C THR A 212 1.15 3.22 -5.46
N LEU A 213 0.30 3.88 -4.68
CA LEU A 213 -0.87 4.58 -5.16
C LEU A 213 -0.50 6.04 -5.45
N TYR A 214 -1.00 6.57 -6.56
CA TYR A 214 -0.88 7.97 -6.96
C TYR A 214 -2.31 8.40 -7.29
N ASN A 215 -2.89 9.27 -6.46
CA ASN A 215 -4.24 9.76 -6.71
C ASN A 215 -4.32 10.58 -8.00
#